data_AF-A0A7J4W1L6-F1
#
_entry.id   AF-A0A7J4W1L6-F1
#
_cell.length_a   1.000
_cell.length_b   1.000
_cell.length_c   1.000
_cell.angle_alpha   90.00
_cell.angle_beta   90.00
_cell.angle_gamma   90.00
#
_symmetry.space_group_name_H-M   'P 1'
#
loop_
_entity.id
_entity.type
_entity.pdbx_description
1 polymer ?
#
loop_
_entity_poly.entity_id
_entity_poly.type
_entity_poly.pdbx_seq_one_letter_code
_entity_poly.pdbx_strand_id
1 'polypeptide(L)' 'MSMMANSQFYPDDVDVLAGALYAWCAERSVRLHSQEGLFAASIAIDLYNAGHQTQDQLLGALHDHEAH' A
#
# COMPACT_ATOMS: atom_id res chain seq x y z
N MET A 1 -0.11 -17.21 24.03
CA MET A 1 -0.23 -17.83 22.70
C MET A 1 0.07 -16.74 21.69
N SER A 2 1.32 -16.62 21.25
CA SER A 2 1.67 -15.64 20.22
C SER A 2 1.20 -16.18 18.89
N MET A 3 0.09 -15.64 18.39
CA MET A 3 -0.31 -15.82 17.01
C MET A 3 0.78 -15.17 16.17
N MET A 4 1.69 -15.98 15.64
CA MET A 4 2.43 -15.59 14.46
C MET A 4 1.37 -15.43 13.38
N ALA A 5 0.91 -14.19 13.19
CA ALA A 5 0.14 -13.80 12.01
C ALA A 5 1.09 -14.03 10.84
N ASN A 6 1.07 -15.26 10.32
CA ASN A 6 1.55 -15.52 8.99
C ASN A 6 0.56 -14.78 8.09
N SER A 7 0.78 -13.48 7.90
CA SER A 7 0.09 -12.67 6.89
C SER A 7 0.51 -13.26 5.56
N GLN A 8 -0.15 -14.36 5.21
CA GLN A 8 0.05 -15.09 4.00
C GLN A 8 -0.63 -14.22 2.95
N PHE A 9 0.12 -13.26 2.41
CA PHE A 9 -0.35 -12.42 1.32
C PHE A 9 -0.92 -13.34 0.25
N TYR A 10 -2.23 -13.29 0.10
CA TYR A 10 -2.89 -13.93 -1.01
C TYR A 10 -2.54 -13.16 -2.29
N PRO A 11 -2.56 -13.81 -3.45
CA PRO A 11 -2.35 -13.10 -4.72
C PRO A 11 -3.33 -11.93 -4.91
N ASP A 12 -4.52 -12.00 -4.31
CA ASP A 12 -5.51 -10.92 -4.26
C ASP A 12 -4.97 -9.69 -3.47
N ASP A 13 -4.32 -9.92 -2.34
CA ASP A 13 -3.73 -8.86 -1.50
C ASP A 13 -2.61 -8.12 -2.25
N VAL A 14 -1.81 -8.86 -3.02
CA VAL A 14 -0.75 -8.29 -3.85
C VAL A 14 -1.33 -7.45 -4.97
N ASP A 15 -2.44 -7.88 -5.59
CA ASP A 15 -3.14 -7.12 -6.62
C ASP A 15 -3.71 -5.80 -6.06
N VAL A 16 -4.32 -5.86 -4.86
CA VAL A 16 -4.83 -4.70 -4.14
C VAL A 16 -3.72 -3.69 -3.81
N LEU A 17 -2.60 -4.16 -3.25
CA LEU A 17 -1.44 -3.33 -2.93
C LEU A 17 -0.82 -2.72 -4.19
N ALA A 18 -0.60 -3.53 -5.22
CA ALA A 18 -0.04 -3.09 -6.48
C ALA A 18 -0.96 -2.08 -7.17
N GLY A 19 -2.26 -2.32 -7.19
CA GLY A 19 -3.25 -1.41 -7.74
C GLY A 19 -3.24 -0.04 -7.06
N ALA A 20 -3.14 -0.01 -5.72
CA ALA A 20 -3.08 1.24 -4.97
C ALA A 20 -1.79 2.01 -5.27
N LEU A 21 -0.65 1.30 -5.29
CA LEU A 21 0.65 1.85 -5.65
C LEU A 21 0.70 2.38 -7.08
N TYR A 22 0.17 1.63 -8.04
CA TYR A 22 0.16 2.04 -9.45
C TYR A 22 -0.73 3.27 -9.67
N ALA A 23 -1.91 3.33 -9.04
CA ALA A 23 -2.77 4.51 -9.09
C ALA A 23 -2.05 5.74 -8.52
N TRP A 24 -1.51 5.60 -7.31
CA TRP A 24 -0.75 6.66 -6.63
C TRP A 24 0.44 7.15 -7.47
N CYS A 25 1.23 6.23 -8.02
CA CYS A 25 2.36 6.57 -8.90
C CYS A 25 1.90 7.25 -10.19
N ALA A 26 0.79 6.81 -10.79
CA ALA A 26 0.26 7.39 -12.03
C ALA A 26 -0.24 8.83 -11.82
N GLU A 27 -0.91 9.10 -10.69
CA GLU A 27 -1.38 10.45 -10.34
C GLU A 27 -0.21 11.44 -10.18
N ARG A 28 0.92 10.98 -9.66
CA ARG A 28 2.08 11.83 -9.33
C ARG A 28 3.19 11.81 -10.37
N SER A 29 3.05 11.02 -11.45
CA SER A 29 4.13 10.74 -12.41
C SER A 29 5.42 10.26 -11.73
N VAL A 30 5.27 9.53 -10.62
CA VAL A 30 6.37 8.97 -9.84
C VAL A 30 6.67 7.57 -10.36
N ARG A 31 7.95 7.21 -10.44
CA ARG A 31 8.35 5.83 -10.78
C ARG A 31 8.18 4.95 -9.55
N LEU A 32 7.55 3.79 -9.70
CA LEU A 32 7.40 2.81 -8.61
C LEU A 32 8.74 2.44 -7.92
N HIS A 33 9.83 2.36 -8.71
CA HIS A 33 11.18 2.08 -8.21
C HIS A 33 11.94 3.33 -7.71
N SER A 34 11.31 4.51 -7.62
CA SER A 34 11.95 5.67 -7.01
C SER A 34 11.93 5.58 -5.48
N GLN A 35 12.67 6.46 -4.82
CA GLN A 35 12.63 6.61 -3.37
C GLN A 35 11.20 6.85 -2.86
N GLU A 36 10.42 7.68 -3.57
CA GLU A 36 9.03 7.99 -3.24
C GLU A 36 8.11 6.77 -3.45
N GLY A 37 8.29 6.02 -4.54
CA GLY A 37 7.53 4.79 -4.78
C GLY A 37 7.80 3.71 -3.72
N LEU A 38 9.05 3.56 -3.29
CA LEU A 38 9.44 2.68 -2.19
C LEU A 38 8.84 3.13 -0.85
N PHE A 39 8.83 4.44 -0.58
CA PHE A 39 8.22 5.00 0.62
C PHE A 39 6.71 4.75 0.65
N ALA A 40 6.02 5.04 -0.46
CA ALA A 40 4.61 4.74 -0.64
C ALA A 40 4.33 3.23 -0.48
N ALA A 41 5.21 2.37 -0.98
CA ALA A 41 5.04 0.92 -0.85
C ALA A 41 5.14 0.46 0.61
N SER A 42 6.07 1.04 1.37
CA SER A 42 6.18 0.77 2.80
C SER A 42 4.90 1.18 3.53
N ILE A 43 4.39 2.38 3.26
CA ILE A 43 3.14 2.89 3.87
C ILE A 43 1.95 2.00 3.49
N ALA A 44 1.82 1.60 2.22
CA ALA A 44 0.76 0.72 1.77
C ALA A 44 0.76 -0.62 2.53
N ILE A 45 1.94 -1.18 2.79
CA ILE A 45 2.08 -2.42 3.56
C ILE A 45 1.67 -2.20 5.04
N ASP A 46 2.11 -1.10 5.65
CA ASP A 46 1.69 -0.75 7.02
C ASP A 46 0.17 -0.56 7.13
N LEU A 47 -0.43 0.15 6.17
CA LEU A 47 -1.87 0.35 6.10
C LEU A 47 -2.63 -0.97 5.90
N TYR A 48 -2.13 -1.85 5.03
CA TYR A 48 -2.72 -3.17 4.82
C TYR A 48 -2.72 -3.99 6.12
N ASN A 49 -1.60 -3.99 6.85
CA ASN A 49 -1.53 -4.63 8.16
C ASN A 49 -2.41 -3.94 9.23
N ALA A 50 -2.67 -2.64 9.09
CA ALA A 50 -3.60 -1.91 9.94
C ALA A 50 -5.09 -2.21 9.64
N GLY A 51 -5.38 -2.95 8.57
CA GLY A 51 -6.73 -3.41 8.21
C GLY A 51 -7.31 -2.75 6.95
N HIS A 52 -6.51 -1.98 6.20
CA HIS A 52 -6.93 -1.42 4.91
C HIS A 52 -6.78 -2.49 3.80
N GLN A 53 -7.82 -3.28 3.58
CA GLN A 53 -7.79 -4.42 2.67
C GLN A 53 -8.26 -4.13 1.23
N THR A 54 -8.54 -2.87 0.90
CA THR A 54 -9.03 -2.49 -0.43
C THR A 54 -8.18 -1.42 -1.07
N GLN A 55 -8.11 -1.44 -2.41
CA GLN A 55 -7.29 -0.51 -3.19
C GLN A 55 -7.66 0.96 -2.89
N ASP A 56 -8.96 1.26 -2.85
CA ASP A 56 -9.48 2.62 -2.60
C ASP A 56 -9.12 3.12 -1.21
N GLN A 57 -9.24 2.25 -0.19
CA GLN A 57 -8.85 2.59 1.19
C GLN A 57 -7.35 2.83 1.31
N LEU A 58 -6.53 1.99 0.66
CA LEU A 58 -5.08 2.13 0.65
C LEU A 58 -4.66 3.41 -0.06
N LEU A 59 -5.24 3.69 -1.23
CA LEU A 59 -4.96 4.89 -2.01
C LEU A 59 -5.36 6.16 -1.25
N GLY A 60 -6.57 6.18 -0.67
CA GLY A 60 -7.04 7.29 0.16
C GLY A 60 -6.15 7.54 1.36
N ALA A 61 -5.76 6.49 2.08
CA ALA A 61 -4.86 6.60 3.22
C ALA A 61 -3.43 6.97 2.82
N LEU A 62 -2.93 6.51 1.68
CA LEU A 62 -1.64 6.94 1.11
C LEU A 62 -1.60 8.43 0.80
N HIS A 63 -2.70 8.98 0.27
CA HIS A 63 -2.84 10.41 0.03
C HIS A 63 -2.90 11.20 1.34
N ASP A 64 -3.62 10.70 2.35
CA ASP A 64 -3.71 11.34 3.67
C ASP A 64 -2.37 11.34 4.42
N HIS A 65 -1.59 10.26 4.31
CA HIS A 65 -0.29 10.12 4.98
C HIS A 65 0.81 11.00 4.39
N GLU A 66 0.68 11.44 3.13
CA GLU A 66 1.60 12.41 2.52
C GLU A 66 1.19 13.87 2.79
N ALA A 67 -0.10 14.12 3.03
CA ALA A 67 -0.59 15.46 3.32
C ALA A 67 -0.15 15.99 4.70
N HIS A 68 0.41 15.12 5.56
CA HIS A 68 0.90 15.40 6.91
C HIS A 68 2.43 15.47 6.95
#